data_AF-A0AAD9Q503-F1
#
_entry.id   AF-A0AAD9Q503-F1
#
_cell.length_a   1.000
_cell.length_b   1.000
_cell.length_c   1.000
_cell.angle_alpha   90.00
_cell.angle_beta   90.00
_cell.angle_gamma   90.00
#
_symmetry.space_group_name_H-M   'P 1'
#
loop_
_entity.id
_entity.type
_entity.pdbx_description
1 polymer ?
#
loop_
_entity_poly.entity_id
_entity_poly.type
_entity_poly.pdbx_seq_one_letter_code
_entity_poly.pdbx_strand_id
1 'polypeptide(L)'
;MEDEGLQKVSKRLGITSRDILEKAAEFQRLLEVRNCSLPLTSMAKPVICLEIAAHSSQVPVDKRVAIRLSGMNKKSYIDAFKIIECLLEQQKEFTISDLAVQFGCMEASNLGQRIYER
;
A
#
# COMPACT_ATOMS: atom_id res chain seq x y z
N MET A 1 -17.96 -13.04 -4.97
CA MET A 1 -18.28 -12.33 -3.71
C MET A 1 -17.25 -11.25 -3.41
N GLU A 2 -15.94 -11.50 -3.60
CA GLU A 2 -14.87 -10.50 -3.38
C GLU A 2 -14.93 -9.28 -4.31
N ASP A 3 -15.33 -9.48 -5.58
CA ASP A 3 -15.42 -8.42 -6.58
C ASP A 3 -16.50 -7.36 -6.24
N GLU A 4 -17.59 -7.76 -5.58
CA GLU A 4 -18.69 -6.85 -5.24
C GLU A 4 -18.27 -5.79 -4.20
N GLY A 5 -17.42 -6.18 -3.24
CA GLY A 5 -16.84 -5.25 -2.27
C GLY A 5 -15.90 -4.25 -2.93
N LEU A 6 -15.07 -4.71 -3.86
CA LEU A 6 -14.13 -3.87 -4.61
C LEU A 6 -14.85 -2.85 -5.50
N GLN A 7 -15.88 -3.29 -6.24
CA GLN A 7 -16.70 -2.43 -7.11
C GLN A 7 -17.47 -1.36 -6.33
N LYS A 8 -17.95 -1.69 -5.13
CA LYS A 8 -18.63 -0.71 -4.26
C LYS A 8 -17.66 0.34 -3.73
N VAL A 9 -16.46 -0.08 -3.36
CA VAL A 9 -15.41 0.81 -2.84
C VAL A 9 -14.86 1.72 -3.93
N SER A 10 -14.65 1.19 -5.13
CA SER A 10 -14.10 1.96 -6.25
C SER A 10 -14.97 3.15 -6.63
N LYS A 11 -16.28 2.94 -6.74
CA LYS A 11 -17.27 4.00 -6.99
C LYS A 11 -17.24 5.08 -5.91
N ARG A 12 -17.01 4.71 -4.64
CA ARG A 12 -16.96 5.65 -3.51
C ARG A 12 -15.61 6.39 -3.39
N LEU A 13 -14.54 5.81 -3.92
CA LEU A 13 -13.21 6.45 -4.03
C LEU A 13 -13.05 7.24 -5.33
N GLY A 14 -14.00 7.16 -6.26
CA GLY A 14 -13.94 7.85 -7.54
C GLY A 14 -12.99 7.19 -8.54
N ILE A 15 -12.63 5.92 -8.34
CA ILE A 15 -11.74 5.18 -9.23
C ILE A 15 -12.59 4.34 -10.17
N THR A 16 -12.54 4.66 -11.46
CA THR A 16 -13.31 3.96 -12.52
C THR A 16 -12.42 3.27 -13.55
N SER A 17 -11.10 3.47 -13.50
CA SER A 17 -10.17 2.86 -14.43
C SER A 17 -10.15 1.33 -14.26
N ARG A 18 -10.38 0.62 -15.36
CA ARG A 18 -10.42 -0.84 -15.38
C ARG A 18 -9.08 -1.45 -14.97
N ASP A 19 -7.97 -0.91 -15.44
CA ASP A 19 -6.63 -1.43 -15.15
C ASP A 19 -6.33 -1.38 -13.64
N ILE A 20 -6.78 -0.32 -12.96
CA ILE A 20 -6.59 -0.16 -11.52
C ILE A 20 -7.46 -1.16 -10.74
N LEU A 21 -8.68 -1.42 -11.21
CA LEU A 21 -9.58 -2.41 -10.60
C LEU A 21 -9.02 -3.83 -10.75
N GLU A 22 -8.52 -4.18 -11.93
CA GLU A 22 -7.92 -5.48 -12.19
C GLU A 22 -6.66 -5.68 -11.34
N LYS A 23 -5.79 -4.66 -11.26
CA LYS A 23 -4.60 -4.67 -10.40
C LYS A 23 -4.94 -4.77 -8.90
N ALA A 24 -5.98 -4.06 -8.44
CA ALA A 24 -6.44 -4.17 -7.06
C ALA A 24 -7.02 -5.57 -6.73
N ALA A 25 -7.73 -6.18 -7.68
CA ALA A 25 -8.23 -7.55 -7.53
C ALA A 25 -7.08 -8.57 -7.49
N GLU A 26 -6.04 -8.37 -8.30
CA GLU A 26 -4.81 -9.18 -8.24
C GLU A 26 -4.14 -9.08 -6.87
N PHE A 27 -3.96 -7.87 -6.34
CA PHE A 27 -3.41 -7.67 -5.00
C PHE A 27 -4.21 -8.35 -3.90
N GLN A 28 -5.54 -8.37 -3.99
CA GLN A 28 -6.35 -9.11 -3.02
C GLN A 28 -6.07 -10.61 -3.05
N ARG A 29 -5.94 -11.21 -4.25
CA ARG A 29 -5.61 -12.63 -4.42
C ARG A 29 -4.20 -12.91 -3.91
N LEU A 30 -3.24 -12.04 -4.23
CA LEU A 30 -1.87 -12.17 -3.76
C LEU A 30 -1.78 -12.10 -2.23
N LEU A 31 -2.54 -11.23 -1.57
CA LEU A 31 -2.59 -11.16 -0.11
C LEU A 31 -3.11 -12.43 0.56
N GLU A 32 -4.08 -13.13 -0.05
CA GLU A 32 -4.54 -14.43 0.46
C GLU A 32 -3.41 -15.47 0.38
N VAL A 33 -2.69 -15.52 -0.74
CA VAL A 33 -1.55 -16.44 -0.92
C VAL A 33 -0.42 -16.14 0.07
N ARG A 34 -0.18 -14.85 0.38
CA ARG A 34 0.85 -14.41 1.32
C ARG A 34 0.44 -14.54 2.80
N ASN A 35 -0.76 -15.05 3.11
CA ASN A 35 -1.27 -15.23 4.47
C ASN A 35 -1.15 -13.99 5.37
N CYS A 36 -1.66 -12.85 4.90
CA CYS A 36 -1.68 -11.60 5.67
C CYS A 36 -2.57 -11.74 6.94
N SER A 37 -1.96 -11.98 8.10
CA SER A 37 -2.66 -12.20 9.39
C SER A 37 -3.05 -10.91 10.13
N LEU A 38 -3.12 -9.78 9.43
CA LEU A 38 -3.48 -8.51 10.03
C LEU A 38 -4.94 -8.48 10.50
N PRO A 39 -5.25 -7.87 11.66
CA PRO A 39 -6.61 -7.63 12.08
C PRO A 39 -7.23 -6.52 11.22
N LEU A 40 -7.81 -6.92 10.08
CA LEU A 40 -8.48 -6.03 9.14
C LEU A 40 -10.00 -6.14 9.29
N THR A 41 -10.69 -5.03 9.05
CA THR A 41 -12.15 -5.08 8.83
C THR A 41 -12.44 -5.67 7.45
N SER A 42 -13.68 -6.11 7.22
CA SER A 42 -14.10 -6.63 5.91
C SER A 42 -13.90 -5.63 4.76
N MET A 43 -13.96 -4.33 5.04
CA MET A 43 -13.80 -3.26 4.05
C MET A 43 -12.36 -2.76 3.92
N ALA A 44 -11.49 -3.03 4.90
CA ALA A 44 -10.13 -2.51 4.88
C ALA A 44 -9.29 -3.11 3.74
N LYS A 45 -9.35 -4.43 3.54
CA LYS A 45 -8.60 -5.11 2.49
C LYS A 45 -8.90 -4.55 1.08
N PRO A 46 -10.16 -4.46 0.61
CA PRO A 46 -10.43 -3.90 -0.72
C PRO A 46 -10.07 -2.42 -0.85
N VAL A 47 -10.23 -1.63 0.22
CA VAL A 47 -9.86 -0.21 0.22
C VAL A 47 -8.34 -0.04 0.08
N ILE A 48 -7.56 -0.77 0.86
CA ILE A 48 -6.09 -0.68 0.86
C ILE A 48 -5.53 -1.17 -0.48
N CYS A 49 -5.97 -2.33 -0.98
CA CYS A 49 -5.54 -2.84 -2.28
C CYS A 49 -5.82 -1.85 -3.42
N LEU A 50 -6.97 -1.16 -3.36
CA LEU A 50 -7.32 -0.17 -4.36
C LEU A 50 -6.49 1.12 -4.24
N GLU A 51 -6.21 1.60 -3.03
CA GLU A 51 -5.31 2.74 -2.81
C GLU A 51 -3.90 2.44 -3.32
N ILE A 52 -3.36 1.24 -3.04
CA ILE A 52 -2.04 0.81 -3.54
C ILE A 52 -2.04 0.71 -5.08
N ALA A 53 -3.06 0.11 -5.67
CA ALA A 53 -3.18 0.03 -7.13
C ALA A 53 -3.23 1.42 -7.79
N ALA A 54 -3.97 2.36 -7.21
CA ALA A 54 -4.03 3.73 -7.67
C ALA A 54 -2.67 4.44 -7.52
N HIS A 55 -1.99 4.31 -6.39
CA HIS A 55 -0.63 4.85 -6.20
C HIS A 55 0.37 4.30 -7.21
N SER A 56 0.35 2.99 -7.48
CA SER A 56 1.21 2.37 -8.48
C SER A 56 0.92 2.86 -9.92
N SER A 57 -0.27 3.41 -10.14
CA SER A 57 -0.71 4.00 -11.41
C SER A 57 -0.64 5.54 -11.40
N GLN A 58 -0.02 6.12 -10.38
CA GLN A 58 0.10 7.58 -10.16
C GLN A 58 -1.25 8.32 -10.11
N VAL A 59 -2.32 7.64 -9.73
CA VAL A 59 -3.65 8.22 -9.55
C VAL A 59 -3.81 8.68 -8.09
N PRO A 60 -4.13 9.96 -7.84
CA PRO A 60 -4.30 10.46 -6.49
C PRO A 60 -5.56 9.88 -5.84
N VAL A 61 -5.46 9.53 -4.55
CA VAL A 61 -6.58 9.02 -3.75
C VAL A 61 -6.76 9.89 -2.50
N ASP A 62 -8.00 10.25 -2.19
CA ASP A 62 -8.31 10.93 -0.93
C ASP A 62 -8.19 9.95 0.25
N LYS A 63 -7.06 10.05 0.94
CA LYS A 63 -6.74 9.24 2.12
C LYS A 63 -7.77 9.38 3.25
N ARG A 64 -8.43 10.52 3.41
CA ARG A 64 -9.48 10.69 4.45
C ARG A 64 -10.71 9.86 4.11
N VAL A 65 -11.07 9.82 2.83
CA VAL A 65 -12.17 8.97 2.35
C VAL A 65 -11.78 7.51 2.49
N ALA A 66 -10.58 7.11 2.09
CA ALA A 66 -10.10 5.73 2.22
C ALA A 66 -10.14 5.24 3.68
N ILE A 67 -9.58 6.01 4.63
CA ILE A 67 -9.64 5.68 6.06
C ILE A 67 -11.09 5.49 6.52
N ARG A 68 -11.99 6.42 6.17
CA ARG A 68 -13.41 6.32 6.55
C ARG A 68 -14.09 5.08 5.94
N LEU A 69 -13.80 4.75 4.69
CA LEU A 69 -14.38 3.60 3.99
C LEU A 69 -13.87 2.26 4.55
N SER A 70 -12.63 2.23 5.00
CA SER A 70 -12.03 1.04 5.64
C SER A 70 -12.67 0.71 6.99
N GLY A 71 -13.34 1.67 7.64
CA GLY A 71 -13.86 1.47 8.99
C GLY A 71 -12.78 1.36 10.07
N MET A 72 -11.53 1.70 9.74
CA MET A 72 -10.41 1.71 10.67
C MET A 72 -10.15 3.13 11.20
N ASN A 73 -9.53 3.21 12.37
CA ASN A 73 -8.95 4.48 12.81
C ASN A 73 -7.71 4.81 11.97
N LYS A 74 -7.30 6.09 11.99
CA LYS A 74 -6.17 6.59 11.17
C LYS A 74 -4.87 5.83 11.40
N LYS A 75 -4.54 5.50 12.66
CA LYS A 75 -3.26 4.84 13.00
C LYS A 75 -3.25 3.41 12.46
N SER A 76 -4.26 2.62 12.81
CA SER A 76 -4.40 1.24 12.35
C SER A 76 -4.47 1.14 10.83
N TYR A 77 -5.12 2.10 10.16
CA TYR A 77 -5.14 2.16 8.70
C TYR A 77 -3.75 2.39 8.10
N ILE A 78 -3.00 3.38 8.61
CA ILE A 78 -1.65 3.68 8.11
C ILE A 78 -0.71 2.50 8.35
N ASP A 79 -0.77 1.88 9.52
CA ASP A 79 0.06 0.74 9.87
C ASP A 79 -0.28 -0.46 8.96
N ALA A 80 -1.56 -0.78 8.78
CA ALA A 80 -2.01 -1.83 7.86
C ALA A 80 -1.63 -1.56 6.39
N PHE A 81 -1.82 -0.32 5.93
CA PHE A 81 -1.45 0.10 4.58
C PHE A 81 0.02 -0.16 4.30
N LYS A 82 0.92 0.27 5.20
CA LYS A 82 2.37 0.07 5.03
C LYS A 82 2.77 -1.40 5.03
N ILE A 83 2.17 -2.21 5.89
CA ILE A 83 2.47 -3.65 5.96
C ILE A 83 2.01 -4.34 4.67
N ILE A 84 0.81 -4.02 4.19
CA ILE A 84 0.26 -4.58 2.95
C ILE A 84 1.07 -4.10 1.74
N GLU A 85 1.44 -2.82 1.69
CA GLU A 85 2.30 -2.25 0.65
C GLU A 85 3.65 -2.97 0.58
N CYS A 86 4.27 -3.26 1.73
CA CYS A 86 5.49 -4.05 1.84
C CYS A 86 5.29 -5.50 1.37
N LEU A 87 4.19 -6.14 1.80
CA LEU A 87 3.89 -7.53 1.44
C LEU A 87 3.60 -7.73 -0.05
N LEU A 88 3.08 -6.69 -0.70
CA LEU A 88 2.81 -6.63 -2.13
C LEU A 88 4.00 -6.12 -2.95
N GLU A 89 5.13 -5.83 -2.30
CA GLU A 89 6.34 -5.32 -2.96
C GLU A 89 6.06 -4.01 -3.75
N GLN A 90 5.14 -3.18 -3.25
CA GLN A 90 4.75 -1.89 -3.85
C GLN A 90 5.29 -0.69 -3.05
N GLN A 91 6.11 -0.93 -2.02
CA GLN A 91 6.74 0.12 -1.25
C GLN A 91 7.68 0.96 -2.10
N LYS A 92 7.81 2.25 -1.75
CA LYS A 92 8.83 3.11 -2.34
C LYS A 92 10.21 2.49 -2.11
N GLU A 93 11.02 2.41 -3.17
CA GLU A 93 12.43 2.05 -3.06
C GLU A 93 13.19 3.18 -2.36
N PHE A 94 14.05 2.79 -1.42
CA PHE A 94 14.92 3.73 -0.70
C PHE A 94 16.36 3.46 -1.09
N THR A 95 17.07 4.52 -1.47
CA THR A 95 18.52 4.46 -1.62
C THR A 95 19.18 4.53 -0.26
N ILE A 96 20.45 4.11 -0.18
CA ILE A 96 21.27 4.23 1.04
C ILE A 96 21.39 5.70 1.47
N SER A 97 21.35 6.63 0.52
CA SER A 97 21.33 8.06 0.79
C SER A 97 20.00 8.51 1.38
N ASP A 98 18.86 8.02 0.87
CA ASP A 98 17.53 8.32 1.45
C ASP A 98 17.46 7.88 2.91
N LEU A 99 17.97 6.69 3.22
CA LEU A 99 18.04 6.18 4.58
C LEU A 99 18.99 7.02 5.44
N ALA A 100 20.17 7.39 4.92
CA ALA A 100 21.13 8.20 5.66
C ALA A 100 20.57 9.59 6.03
N VAL A 101 19.79 10.21 5.15
CA VAL A 101 19.05 11.45 5.44
C VAL A 101 18.01 11.20 6.52
N GLN A 102 17.21 10.14 6.40
CA GLN A 102 16.13 9.83 7.34
C GLN A 102 16.65 9.58 8.78
N PHE A 103 17.83 8.96 8.90
CA PHE A 103 18.44 8.64 10.20
C PHE A 103 19.50 9.66 10.66
N GLY A 104 19.78 10.71 9.88
CA GLY A 104 20.76 11.74 10.21
C GLY A 104 22.21 11.25 10.25
N CYS A 105 22.56 10.26 9.40
CA CYS A 105 23.87 9.62 9.36
C CYS A 105 24.52 9.69 7.97
N MET A 106 24.55 10.88 7.38
CA MET A 106 25.08 11.12 6.04
C MET A 106 26.55 10.67 5.88
N GLU A 107 27.33 10.77 6.95
CA GLU A 107 28.74 10.32 7.01
C GLU A 107 28.88 8.81 6.79
N ALA A 108 27.87 8.02 7.18
CA ALA A 108 27.84 6.57 7.02
C ALA A 108 27.38 6.13 5.62
N SER A 109 26.84 7.05 4.80
CA SER A 109 26.23 6.70 3.50
C SER A 109 27.23 6.05 2.54
N ASN A 110 28.46 6.59 2.45
CA ASN A 110 29.51 6.06 1.58
C ASN A 110 29.94 4.65 2.01
N LEU A 111 30.14 4.44 3.32
CA LEU A 111 30.46 3.11 3.85
C LEU A 111 29.31 2.12 3.58
N GLY A 112 28.06 2.54 3.79
CA GLY A 112 26.88 1.74 3.50
C GLY A 112 26.81 1.31 2.04
N GLN A 113 27.06 2.22 1.09
CA GLN A 113 27.10 1.92 -0.35
C GLN A 113 28.16 0.86 -0.67
N ARG A 114 29.38 1.02 -0.15
CA ARG A 114 30.48 0.07 -0.37
C ARG A 114 30.22 -1.32 0.20
N ILE A 115 29.44 -1.43 1.28
CA ILE A 115 29.04 -2.72 1.87
C ILE A 115 27.93 -3.36 1.05
N TYR A 116 26.98 -2.58 0.56
CA TYR A 116 25.87 -3.07 -0.25
C TYR A 116 26.30 -3.59 -1.63
N GLU A 117 27.33 -3.00 -2.22
CA GLU A 117 27.90 -3.42 -3.51
C GLU A 117 28.84 -4.64 -3.41
N ARG A 118 29.14 -5.13 -2.20
CA ARG A 118 29.96 -6.32 -1.95
C ARG A 118 29.12 -7.58 -1.89
#